data_AF-A0A1I0XY61-F1
#
_entry.id   AF-A0A1I0XY61-F1
#
_cell.length_a   1.000
_cell.length_b   1.000
_cell.length_c   1.000
_cell.angle_alpha   90.00
_cell.angle_beta   90.00
_cell.angle_gamma   90.00
#
_symmetry.space_group_name_H-M   'P 1'
#
loop_
_entity.id
_entity.type
_entity.pdbx_description
1 polymer ?
#
loop_
_entity_poly.entity_id
_entity_poly.type
_entity_poly.pdbx_seq_one_letter_code
_entity_poly.pdbx_strand_id
1 'polypeptide(L)' 'MHAGAGCHPLLYTDGLVERRDEDLAARLEHLRRTVEELAAGDGDLDTLCDEVLARMLPAHPDDDVALLAVRLHAQDR' A
#
# COMPACT_ATOMS: atom_id res chain seq x y z
N MET A 1 -8.79 2.23 15.55
CA MET A 1 -8.47 1.19 14.55
C MET A 1 -8.14 -0.10 15.29
N HIS A 2 -9.04 -1.09 15.27
CA HIS A 2 -8.75 -2.43 15.79
C HIS A 2 -8.30 -3.27 14.61
N ALA A 3 -7.03 -3.62 14.60
CA ALA A 3 -6.39 -4.37 13.54
C ALA A 3 -6.14 -5.78 14.13
N GLY A 4 -6.64 -6.83 13.45
CA GLY A 4 -6.55 -8.20 13.93
C GLY A 4 -5.11 -8.69 14.11
N ALA A 5 -4.88 -9.71 14.94
CA ALA A 5 -3.54 -10.28 15.07
C ALA A 5 -3.03 -10.73 13.69
N GLY A 6 -1.79 -10.34 13.34
CA GLY A 6 -1.16 -10.70 12.07
C GLY A 6 -1.52 -9.83 10.86
N CYS A 7 -2.25 -8.72 11.02
CA CYS A 7 -2.48 -7.80 9.90
C CYS A 7 -1.38 -6.74 9.74
N HIS A 8 -1.17 -6.32 8.50
CA HIS A 8 -0.24 -5.26 8.13
C HIS A 8 -1.01 -4.02 7.65
N PRO A 9 -1.36 -3.08 8.53
CA PRO A 9 -1.99 -1.85 8.09
C PRO A 9 -1.07 -1.07 7.14
N LEU A 10 -1.65 -0.60 6.04
CA LEU A 10 -1.01 0.26 5.06
C LEU A 10 -1.72 1.60 5.07
N LEU A 11 -0.97 2.68 5.28
CA LEU A 11 -1.46 4.05 5.22
C LEU A 11 -0.78 4.75 4.04
N TYR A 12 -1.53 5.56 3.31
CA TYR A 12 -1.04 6.26 2.14
C TYR A 12 -1.67 7.65 2.02
N THR A 13 -0.99 8.56 1.33
CA THR A 13 -1.60 9.82 0.87
C THR A 13 -2.46 9.58 -0.37
N ASP A 14 -3.45 10.44 -0.57
CA ASP A 14 -4.35 10.43 -1.72
C ASP A 14 -3.61 10.46 -3.06
N GLY A 15 -2.45 11.12 -3.15
CA GLY A 15 -1.57 11.08 -4.33
C GLY A 15 -1.20 9.66 -4.81
N LEU A 16 -1.27 8.64 -3.94
CA LEU A 16 -1.07 7.25 -4.36
C LEU A 16 -2.22 6.72 -5.22
N VAL A 17 -3.46 7.15 -5.01
CA VAL A 17 -4.69 6.57 -5.60
C VAL A 17 -5.54 7.56 -6.39
N GLU A 18 -5.36 8.86 -6.24
CA GLU A 18 -6.01 9.89 -7.06
C GLU A 18 -5.18 10.23 -8.30
N ARG A 19 -5.80 10.17 -9.49
CA ARG A 19 -5.26 10.79 -10.72
C ARG A 19 -6.38 11.49 -11.47
N ARG A 20 -6.02 12.52 -12.24
CA ARG A 20 -6.99 13.36 -12.97
C ARG A 20 -7.76 12.61 -14.06
N ASP A 21 -7.15 11.57 -14.66
CA ASP A 21 -7.67 10.88 -15.85
C ASP A 21 -8.06 9.41 -15.59
N GLU A 22 -8.08 8.96 -14.32
CA GLU A 22 -8.38 7.58 -13.96
C GLU A 22 -9.48 7.50 -12.90
N ASP A 23 -10.31 6.46 -12.99
CA ASP A 23 -11.37 6.21 -12.00
C ASP A 23 -10.77 5.77 -10.65
N LEU A 24 -11.17 6.45 -9.57
CA LEU A 24 -10.66 6.18 -8.22
C LEU A 24 -10.94 4.75 -7.77
N ALA A 25 -12.11 4.18 -8.09
CA ALA A 25 -12.43 2.82 -7.68
C ALA A 25 -11.56 1.79 -8.40
N ALA A 26 -11.27 2.01 -9.69
CA ALA A 26 -10.32 1.19 -10.43
C ALA A 26 -8.90 1.27 -9.84
N ARG A 27 -8.43 2.45 -9.42
CA ARG A 27 -7.12 2.62 -8.79
C ARG A 27 -7.04 2.00 -7.39
N LEU A 28 -8.11 2.09 -6.61
CA LEU A 28 -8.20 1.40 -5.32
C LEU A 28 -8.20 -0.12 -5.47
N GLU A 29 -8.90 -0.65 -6.47
CA GLU A 29 -8.87 -2.08 -6.78
C GLU A 29 -7.48 -2.53 -7.25
N HIS A 30 -6.79 -1.70 -8.06
CA HIS A 30 -5.38 -1.94 -8.41
C HIS A 30 -4.52 -2.03 -7.16
N LEU A 31 -4.56 -1.02 -6.28
CA LEU A 31 -3.79 -1.02 -5.02
C LEU A 31 -4.09 -2.28 -4.19
N ARG A 32 -5.36 -2.64 -4.04
CA ARG A 32 -5.76 -3.85 -3.29
C ARG A 32 -5.14 -5.11 -3.87
N ARG A 33 -5.21 -5.29 -5.19
CA ARG A 33 -4.63 -6.46 -5.88
C ARG A 33 -3.11 -6.51 -5.72
N THR A 34 -2.43 -5.38 -5.91
CA THR A 34 -0.98 -5.28 -5.74
C THR A 34 -0.56 -5.68 -4.32
N VAL A 35 -1.23 -5.15 -3.30
CA VAL A 35 -0.92 -5.47 -1.90
C VAL A 35 -1.19 -6.94 -1.60
N GLU A 36 -2.29 -7.51 -2.09
CA GLU A 36 -2.61 -8.94 -1.90
C GLU A 36 -1.57 -9.87 -2.52
N GLU A 37 -1.13 -9.57 -3.74
CA GLU A 37 -0.09 -10.34 -4.44
C GLU A 37 1.25 -10.28 -3.70
N LEU A 38 1.65 -9.09 -3.25
CA LEU A 38 2.92 -8.88 -2.56
C LEU A 38 2.93 -9.46 -1.14
N ALA A 39 1.80 -9.35 -0.42
CA ALA A 39 1.65 -9.90 0.93
C ALA A 39 1.62 -11.43 0.95
N ALA A 40 1.36 -12.09 -0.18
CA ALA A 40 1.45 -13.55 -0.30
C ALA A 40 2.90 -14.06 -0.41
N GLY A 41 3.88 -13.18 -0.63
CA GLY A 41 5.30 -13.51 -0.66
C GLY A 41 5.98 -13.42 0.73
N ASP A 42 7.22 -13.89 0.80
CA ASP A 42 8.06 -13.86 2.01
C ASP A 42 8.88 -12.55 2.18
N GLY A 43 8.48 -11.48 1.50
CA GLY A 43 9.19 -10.19 1.51
C GLY A 43 9.10 -9.43 2.84
N ASP A 44 10.06 -8.53 3.08
CA ASP A 44 9.99 -7.57 4.19
C ASP A 44 9.10 -6.36 3.83
N LEU A 45 8.83 -5.50 4.82
CA LEU A 45 7.97 -4.32 4.62
C LEU A 45 8.60 -3.28 3.68
N ASP A 46 9.93 -3.17 3.65
CA ASP A 46 10.61 -2.23 2.75
C ASP A 46 10.42 -2.65 1.29
N THR A 47 10.64 -3.94 0.99
CA THR A 47 10.40 -4.52 -0.33
C THR A 47 8.93 -4.39 -0.74
N LEU A 48 8.00 -4.61 0.20
CA LEU A 48 6.57 -4.40 -0.05
C LEU A 48 6.28 -2.95 -0.43
N CYS A 49 6.81 -1.98 0.30
CA CYS A 49 6.63 -0.56 0.01
C CYS A 49 7.19 -0.18 -1.36
N ASP A 50 8.42 -0.59 -1.67
CA ASP A 50 9.08 -0.30 -2.94
C ASP A 50 8.30 -0.88 -4.12
N GLU A 51 7.84 -2.13 -4.01
CA GLU A 51 7.05 -2.79 -5.07
C GLU A 51 5.66 -2.16 -5.25
N VAL A 52 4.99 -1.76 -4.15
CA VAL A 52 3.72 -1.02 -4.24
C VAL A 52 3.94 0.29 -4.98
N LEU A 53 4.96 1.07 -4.61
CA LEU A 53 5.25 2.35 -5.27
C LEU A 53 5.62 2.15 -6.74
N ALA A 54 6.45 1.16 -7.06
CA ALA A 54 6.87 0.87 -8.43
C ALA A 54 5.70 0.47 -9.35
N ARG A 55 4.68 -0.22 -8.84
CA ARG A 55 3.52 -0.66 -9.62
C ARG A 55 2.41 0.39 -9.68
N MET A 56 2.25 1.19 -8.62
CA MET A 56 1.18 2.18 -8.51
C MET A 56 1.52 3.52 -9.15
N LEU A 57 2.81 3.91 -9.15
CA LEU A 57 3.22 5.23 -9.59
C LEU A 57 3.61 5.27 -11.06
N PRO A 58 3.17 6.30 -11.80
CA PRO A 58 3.73 6.60 -13.10
C PRO A 58 5.19 7.07 -12.94
N ALA A 59 5.92 7.12 -14.06
CA ALA A 59 7.29 7.65 -14.07
C ALA A 59 7.41 9.08 -13.52
N HIS A 60 6.33 9.87 -13.59
CA HIS A 60 6.26 11.23 -13.07
C HIS A 60 4.95 11.40 -12.28
N PRO A 61 5.00 11.35 -10.93
CA PRO A 61 3.83 11.58 -10.09
C PRO A 61 3.35 13.03 -10.18
N ASP A 62 2.02 13.22 -10.15
CA ASP A 62 1.39 14.54 -10.24
C ASP A 62 1.22 15.22 -8.86
N ASP A 63 1.38 14.46 -7.78
CA ASP A 63 1.20 14.88 -6.38
C ASP A 63 2.20 14.15 -5.46
N ASP A 64 2.35 14.63 -4.23
CA ASP A 64 3.22 14.05 -3.21
C ASP A 64 2.67 12.69 -2.72
N VAL A 65 3.54 11.67 -2.75
CA VAL A 65 3.18 10.31 -2.35
C VAL A 65 3.97 9.90 -1.12
N ALA A 66 3.24 9.47 -0.08
CA ALA A 66 3.81 8.79 1.07
C ALA A 66 3.10 7.45 1.30
N LEU A 67 3.87 6.44 1.68
CA LEU A 67 3.40 5.10 2.02
C LEU A 67 4.00 4.68 3.37
N LEU A 68 3.15 4.17 4.27
CA LEU A 68 3.55 3.67 5.58
C LEU A 68 2.97 2.27 5.78
N ALA A 69 3.83 1.27 5.77
CA ALA A 69 3.49 -0.09 6.15
C ALA A 69 3.83 -0.34 7.62
N VAL A 70 2.90 -0.94 8.37
CA VAL A 70 3.08 -1.24 9.80
C VAL A 70 2.92 -2.74 10.01
N ARG A 71 3.85 -3.36 10.74
CA ARG A 71 3.70 -4.74 11.23
C ARG A 71 3.26 -4.70 12.68
N LEU A 72 2.03 -5.13 12.92
CA LEU A 72 1.51 -5.25 14.28
C LEU A 72 1.93 -6.59 14.87
N HIS A 73 2.73 -6.52 15.93
CA HIS A 73 3.03 -7.65 16.78
C HIS A 73 1.98 -7.74 17.89
N ALA A 74 1.60 -8.96 18.27
CA ALA A 74 0.83 -9.14 19.50
C ALA A 74 1.63 -8.50 20.64
N GLN A 75 0.98 -7.68 21.46
CA GLN A 75 1.63 -7.19 22.66
C GLN A 75 1.85 -8.39 23.59
N ASP A 76 3.11 -8.80 23.77
CA ASP A 76 3.47 -9.71 24.85
C ASP A 76 3.01 -9.05 26.15
N ARG A 77 2.10 -9.73 26.86
CA ARG A 77 1.56 -9.29 28.14
C ARG A 77 2.38 -9.87 29.28
#